data_AF-A0A2D7F616-F1
#
_entry.id   AF-A0A2D7F616-F1
#
_cell.length_a   1.000
_cell.length_b   1.000
_cell.length_c   1.000
_cell.angle_alpha   90.00
_cell.angle_beta   90.00
_cell.angle_gamma   90.00
#
_symmetry.space_group_name_H-M   'P 1'
#
loop_
_entity.id
_entity.type
_entity.pdbx_description
1 polymer ?
#
loop_
_entity_poly.entity_id
_entity_poly.type
_entity_poly.pdbx_seq_one_letter_code
_entity_poly.pdbx_strand_id
1 'polypeptide(L)'
;MAETGVAGEETIAPVASDLPEQTYYECGAGRKTFFSFAFVLLLPFYVSLPIMLFQRLSNQLWLDTWQLMILAFLFTIVMVLILFELIFSLRSEVEIGEKAVSFTLPSGGGGAVPWLAYDSRRIPYDEIEAIETRCEIYGGSMAPMMMQTVRIITKSGERIQLGRTNEKDDDPKFPFPVIARQVATRAGVDIIDRGNIMQEFHRRMFGLANRAEAGDTPEIDKLNKQHNKFLTILITVLVALLALGILNDIVGIDPDSGERGRNGFVQGKTTGGQ
;
A
#
# COMPACT_ATOMS: atom_id res chain seq x y z
N MET A 1 17.59 4.63 -76.15
CA MET A 1 17.90 3.49 -75.26
C MET A 1 17.62 3.96 -73.85
N ALA A 2 16.66 3.31 -73.21
CA ALA A 2 16.22 3.60 -71.85
C ALA A 2 17.10 2.83 -70.87
N GLU A 3 17.56 3.48 -69.81
CA GLU A 3 17.90 2.83 -68.54
C GLU A 3 17.54 3.80 -67.39
N THR A 4 16.41 3.47 -66.78
CA THR A 4 16.05 3.64 -65.37
C THR A 4 17.25 3.27 -64.47
N GLY A 5 17.65 4.05 -63.46
CA GLY A 5 16.91 4.26 -62.21
C GLY A 5 17.56 3.45 -61.08
N VAL A 6 17.86 4.09 -59.95
CA VAL A 6 17.41 3.74 -58.60
C VAL A 6 18.32 4.42 -57.57
N ALA A 7 17.64 5.11 -56.67
CA ALA A 7 18.15 5.91 -55.56
C ALA A 7 19.01 5.09 -54.60
N GLY A 8 20.05 5.74 -54.08
CA GLY A 8 20.86 5.23 -52.99
C GLY A 8 20.00 4.98 -51.77
N GLU A 9 20.01 3.72 -51.35
CA GLU A 9 19.41 3.19 -50.14
C GLU A 9 20.19 3.75 -48.95
N GLU A 10 19.63 4.74 -48.26
CA GLU A 10 20.14 5.19 -46.97
C GLU A 10 20.07 4.00 -46.00
N THR A 11 21.25 3.44 -45.74
CA THR A 11 21.46 2.38 -44.76
C THR A 11 21.09 2.91 -43.39
N ILE A 12 19.87 2.59 -42.94
CA ILE A 12 19.44 2.81 -41.55
C ILE A 12 20.33 1.93 -40.68
N ALA A 13 21.30 2.54 -40.01
CA ALA A 13 22.11 1.87 -39.02
C ALA A 13 21.19 1.26 -37.95
N PRO A 14 21.44 0.01 -37.51
CA PRO A 14 20.66 -0.57 -36.42
C PRO A 14 20.87 0.29 -35.18
N VAL A 15 19.79 0.86 -34.65
CA VAL A 15 19.79 1.48 -33.33
C VAL A 15 20.19 0.41 -32.34
N ALA A 16 21.42 0.49 -31.84
CA ALA A 16 21.95 -0.41 -30.84
C ALA A 16 21.02 -0.42 -29.63
N SER A 17 20.38 -1.58 -29.40
CA SER A 17 19.48 -1.84 -28.31
C SER A 17 20.27 -2.05 -27.01
N ASP A 18 20.80 -0.98 -26.44
CA ASP A 18 21.43 -0.95 -25.10
C ASP A 18 20.38 -0.92 -23.97
N LEU A 19 19.20 -1.49 -24.20
CA LEU A 19 18.21 -1.68 -23.14
C LEU A 19 18.51 -3.01 -22.43
N PRO A 20 18.64 -3.02 -21.09
CA PRO A 20 18.96 -4.24 -20.35
C PRO A 20 17.98 -5.37 -20.70
N GLU A 21 18.52 -6.54 -21.06
CA GLU A 21 17.81 -7.69 -21.67
C GLU A 21 16.50 -8.07 -20.95
N GLN A 22 16.44 -7.89 -19.63
CA GLN A 22 15.26 -8.08 -18.81
C GLN A 22 15.35 -7.18 -17.58
N THR A 23 14.25 -6.54 -17.18
CA THR A 23 14.20 -5.76 -15.94
C THR A 23 13.09 -6.28 -15.06
N TYR A 24 13.42 -6.52 -13.80
CA TYR A 24 12.53 -7.16 -12.84
C TYR A 24 12.33 -6.28 -11.62
N TYR A 25 11.07 -6.02 -11.29
CA TYR A 25 10.67 -5.23 -10.13
C TYR A 25 9.89 -6.11 -9.16
N GLU A 26 10.49 -6.31 -8.00
CA GLU A 26 9.95 -7.15 -6.94
C GLU A 26 10.13 -6.48 -5.58
N CYS A 27 9.27 -6.83 -4.63
CA CYS A 27 9.46 -6.37 -3.26
C CYS A 27 10.74 -6.97 -2.66
N GLY A 28 11.72 -6.11 -2.33
CA GLY A 28 12.95 -6.55 -1.69
C GLY A 28 12.73 -7.36 -0.41
N ALA A 29 13.56 -8.39 -0.21
CA ALA A 29 13.44 -9.38 0.86
C ALA A 29 13.30 -8.79 2.28
N GLY A 30 13.89 -7.61 2.54
CA GLY A 30 13.76 -6.91 3.82
C GLY A 30 12.32 -6.52 4.19
N ARG A 31 11.48 -6.12 3.21
CA ARG A 31 10.07 -5.78 3.47
C ARG A 31 9.23 -7.02 3.69
N LYS A 32 9.45 -8.06 2.87
CA LYS A 32 8.82 -9.38 3.01
C LYS A 32 9.10 -9.96 4.41
N THR A 33 10.36 -9.94 4.84
CA THR A 33 10.77 -10.43 6.17
C THR A 33 10.25 -9.56 7.32
N PHE A 34 10.34 -8.23 7.21
CA PHE A 34 9.82 -7.33 8.24
C PHE A 34 8.32 -7.52 8.49
N PHE A 35 7.50 -7.48 7.44
CA PHE A 35 6.04 -7.64 7.59
C PHE A 35 5.67 -9.07 7.98
N SER A 36 6.37 -10.09 7.50
CA SER A 36 6.16 -11.47 7.94
C SER A 36 6.48 -11.64 9.42
N PHE A 37 7.62 -11.11 9.88
CA PHE A 37 8.02 -11.16 11.28
C PHE A 37 7.05 -10.38 12.18
N ALA A 38 6.69 -9.16 11.80
CA ALA A 38 5.71 -8.35 12.52
C ALA A 38 4.35 -9.06 12.62
N PHE A 39 3.87 -9.66 11.52
CA PHE A 39 2.62 -10.39 11.49
C PHE A 39 2.65 -11.61 12.43
N VAL A 40 3.70 -12.45 12.34
CA VAL A 40 3.85 -13.63 13.20
C VAL A 40 3.97 -13.24 14.68
N LEU A 41 4.68 -12.15 14.98
CA LEU A 41 4.84 -11.64 16.35
C LEU A 41 3.52 -11.12 16.94
N LEU A 42 2.69 -10.45 16.14
CA LEU A 42 1.43 -9.85 16.60
C LEU A 42 0.24 -10.84 16.57
N LEU A 43 0.30 -11.89 15.74
CA LEU A 43 -0.75 -12.89 15.59
C LEU A 43 -1.21 -13.55 16.92
N PRO A 44 -0.34 -14.01 17.83
CA PRO A 44 -0.81 -14.60 19.09
C PRO A 44 -1.63 -13.62 19.94
N PHE A 45 -1.23 -12.34 19.97
CA PHE A 45 -2.00 -11.30 20.64
C PHE A 45 -3.34 -11.10 19.97
N TYR A 46 -3.39 -11.04 18.63
CA TYR A 46 -4.62 -10.88 17.87
C TYR A 46 -5.62 -12.01 18.13
N VAL A 47 -5.14 -13.26 18.13
CA VAL A 47 -5.99 -14.44 18.38
C VAL A 47 -6.48 -14.49 19.82
N SER A 48 -5.70 -13.97 20.79
CA SER A 48 -6.09 -13.94 22.19
C SER A 48 -7.18 -12.90 22.53
N LEU A 49 -7.22 -11.77 21.82
CA LEU A 49 -8.18 -10.69 22.06
C LEU A 49 -9.66 -11.12 22.05
N PRO A 50 -10.18 -11.87 21.05
CA PRO A 50 -11.57 -12.29 21.06
C PRO A 50 -11.89 -13.21 22.24
N ILE A 51 -10.94 -14.04 22.68
CA ILE A 51 -11.10 -14.93 23.84
C ILE A 51 -11.19 -14.10 25.13
N MET A 52 -10.29 -13.12 25.31
CA MET A 52 -10.31 -12.21 26.46
C MET A 52 -11.58 -11.38 26.52
N LEU A 53 -12.02 -10.85 25.38
CA LEU A 53 -13.29 -10.13 25.26
C LEU A 53 -14.46 -11.02 25.66
N PHE A 54 -14.55 -12.23 25.10
CA PHE A 54 -15.62 -13.17 25.43
C PHE A 54 -15.69 -13.47 26.93
N GLN A 55 -14.54 -13.79 27.56
CA GLN A 55 -14.48 -14.06 29.00
C GLN A 55 -14.94 -12.86 29.84
N ARG A 56 -14.54 -11.63 29.47
CA ARG A 56 -14.97 -10.43 30.20
C ARG A 56 -16.45 -10.12 30.04
N LEU A 57 -17.00 -10.31 28.83
CA LEU A 57 -18.44 -10.17 28.59
C LEU A 57 -19.23 -11.20 29.41
N SER A 58 -18.78 -12.45 29.46
CA SER A 58 -19.43 -13.51 30.26
C SER A 58 -19.43 -13.21 31.75
N ASN A 59 -18.39 -12.54 32.25
CA ASN A 59 -18.24 -12.18 33.67
C ASN A 59 -18.88 -10.83 34.06
N GLN A 60 -19.64 -10.19 33.15
CA GLN A 60 -20.36 -8.91 33.37
C GLN A 60 -19.48 -7.71 33.77
N LEU A 61 -18.19 -7.71 33.40
CA LEU A 61 -17.26 -6.60 33.68
C LEU A 61 -17.33 -5.52 32.58
N TRP A 62 -18.46 -4.82 32.48
CA TRP A 62 -18.77 -3.92 31.36
C TRP A 62 -17.87 -2.66 31.28
N LEU A 63 -17.52 -2.04 32.42
CA LEU A 63 -16.72 -0.81 32.45
C LEU A 63 -15.32 -1.02 31.87
N ASP A 64 -14.68 -2.14 32.22
CA ASP A 64 -13.34 -2.49 31.71
C ASP A 64 -13.37 -3.08 30.29
N THR A 65 -14.54 -3.50 29.82
CA THR A 65 -14.71 -4.11 28.49
C THR A 65 -14.67 -3.04 27.39
N TRP A 66 -15.19 -1.83 27.64
CA TRP A 66 -15.22 -0.76 26.63
C TRP A 66 -13.82 -0.36 26.14
N GLN A 67 -12.87 -0.22 27.07
CA GLN A 67 -11.47 0.09 26.73
C GLN A 67 -10.83 -1.03 25.91
N LEU A 68 -11.07 -2.28 26.30
CA LEU A 68 -10.56 -3.45 25.57
C LEU A 68 -11.16 -3.54 24.17
N MET A 69 -12.43 -3.18 23.98
CA MET A 69 -13.07 -3.15 22.65
C MET A 69 -12.44 -2.09 21.73
N ILE A 70 -12.18 -0.88 22.24
CA ILE A 70 -11.50 0.17 21.45
C ILE A 70 -10.10 -0.29 21.05
N LEU A 71 -9.35 -0.84 22.01
CA LEU A 71 -8.01 -1.36 21.75
C LEU A 71 -8.04 -2.49 20.72
N ALA A 72 -8.96 -3.44 20.86
CA ALA A 72 -9.11 -4.55 19.92
C ALA A 72 -9.49 -4.05 18.52
N PHE A 73 -10.35 -3.03 18.41
CA PHE A 73 -10.71 -2.43 17.14
C PHE A 73 -9.51 -1.76 16.45
N LEU A 74 -8.75 -0.94 17.18
CA LEU A 74 -7.53 -0.30 16.65
C LEU A 74 -6.48 -1.33 16.26
N PHE A 75 -6.28 -2.35 17.09
CA PHE A 75 -5.35 -3.43 16.82
C PHE A 75 -5.75 -4.26 15.59
N THR A 76 -7.06 -4.47 15.39
CA THR A 76 -7.60 -5.11 14.18
C THR A 76 -7.27 -4.31 12.94
N ILE A 77 -7.45 -2.98 12.97
CA ILE A 77 -7.07 -2.11 11.85
C ILE A 77 -5.58 -2.27 11.52
N VAL A 78 -4.70 -2.23 12.53
CA VAL A 78 -3.26 -2.43 12.33
C VAL A 78 -2.94 -3.80 11.74
N MET A 79 -3.54 -4.86 12.26
CA MET A 79 -3.33 -6.23 11.76
C MET A 79 -3.78 -6.37 10.30
N VAL A 80 -4.91 -5.78 9.94
CA VAL A 80 -5.43 -5.78 8.57
C VAL A 80 -4.49 -5.00 7.63
N LEU A 81 -3.98 -3.84 8.05
CA LEU A 81 -3.01 -3.07 7.27
C LEU A 81 -1.71 -3.85 7.05
N ILE A 82 -1.15 -4.47 8.11
CA ILE A 82 0.04 -5.32 8.01
C ILE A 82 -0.21 -6.50 7.07
N LEU A 83 -1.39 -7.13 7.15
CA LEU A 83 -1.75 -8.24 6.27
C LEU A 83 -1.81 -7.80 4.81
N PHE A 84 -2.40 -6.64 4.51
CA PHE A 84 -2.41 -6.11 3.14
C PHE A 84 -1.01 -5.83 2.62
N GLU A 85 -0.17 -5.20 3.44
CA GLU A 85 1.22 -4.93 3.09
C GLU A 85 2.03 -6.21 2.87
N LEU A 86 1.78 -7.25 3.67
CA LEU A 86 2.41 -8.55 3.52
C LEU A 86 1.98 -9.23 2.22
N ILE A 87 0.67 -9.28 1.93
CA ILE A 87 0.15 -9.91 0.70
C ILE A 87 0.66 -9.15 -0.53
N PHE A 88 0.62 -7.82 -0.51
CA PHE A 88 1.19 -6.99 -1.57
C PHE A 88 2.68 -7.26 -1.74
N SER A 89 3.43 -7.32 -0.64
CA SER A 89 4.87 -7.58 -0.70
C SER A 89 5.20 -8.98 -1.20
N LEU A 90 4.31 -9.97 -1.05
CA LEU A 90 4.53 -11.35 -1.51
C LEU A 90 4.09 -11.57 -2.95
N ARG A 91 3.07 -10.85 -3.41
CA ARG A 91 2.37 -11.17 -4.66
C ARG A 91 2.59 -10.15 -5.78
N SER A 92 3.02 -8.94 -5.45
CA SER A 92 3.26 -7.89 -6.45
C SER A 92 4.58 -8.11 -7.15
N GLU A 93 4.53 -8.13 -8.48
CA GLU A 93 5.66 -8.41 -9.36
C GLU A 93 5.45 -7.74 -10.71
N VAL A 94 6.50 -7.13 -11.26
CA VAL A 94 6.49 -6.58 -12.62
C VAL A 94 7.77 -7.02 -13.33
N GLU A 95 7.59 -7.71 -14.45
CA GLU A 95 8.65 -8.21 -15.31
C GLU A 95 8.56 -7.51 -16.68
N ILE A 96 9.63 -6.83 -17.05
CA ILE A 96 9.78 -6.22 -18.37
C ILE A 96 10.69 -7.14 -19.18
N GLY A 97 10.07 -8.04 -19.95
CA GLY A 97 10.75 -8.97 -20.85
C GLY A 97 11.03 -8.36 -22.24
N GLU A 98 11.61 -9.13 -23.15
CA GLU A 98 11.98 -8.64 -24.48
C GLU A 98 10.78 -8.37 -25.40
N LYS A 99 9.72 -9.19 -25.31
CA LYS A 99 8.57 -9.16 -26.23
C LYS A 99 7.27 -8.74 -25.57
N ALA A 100 7.20 -8.80 -24.25
CA ALA A 100 5.99 -8.55 -23.49
C ALA A 100 6.33 -8.03 -22.10
N VAL A 101 5.42 -7.24 -21.54
CA VAL A 101 5.41 -6.90 -20.12
C VAL A 101 4.48 -7.86 -19.38
N SER A 102 4.97 -8.46 -18.31
CA SER A 102 4.18 -9.32 -17.42
C SER A 102 4.09 -8.67 -16.05
N PHE A 103 2.92 -8.69 -15.44
CA PHE A 103 2.78 -8.16 -14.09
C PHE A 103 1.67 -8.87 -13.32
N THR A 104 1.87 -8.95 -12.02
CA THR A 104 0.87 -9.35 -11.04
C THR A 104 0.65 -8.19 -10.08
N LEU A 105 -0.52 -7.55 -10.17
CA LEU A 105 -0.82 -6.32 -9.44
C LEU A 105 -2.26 -6.35 -8.92
N PRO A 106 -2.57 -5.64 -7.83
CA PRO A 106 -3.93 -5.64 -7.27
C PRO A 106 -4.96 -5.09 -8.27
N SER A 107 -6.01 -5.88 -8.58
CA SER A 107 -7.12 -5.47 -9.43
C SER A 107 -8.24 -4.84 -8.60
N GLY A 108 -8.41 -3.53 -8.74
CA GLY A 108 -9.52 -2.80 -8.11
C GLY A 108 -9.03 -1.62 -7.30
N GLY A 109 -9.14 -0.43 -7.88
CA GLY A 109 -8.68 0.81 -7.26
C GLY A 109 -9.83 1.79 -7.07
N GLY A 110 -10.52 1.73 -5.94
CA GLY A 110 -11.52 2.75 -5.58
C GLY A 110 -12.02 2.75 -4.14
N GLY A 111 -11.69 1.73 -3.33
CA GLY A 111 -12.10 1.63 -1.94
C GLY A 111 -10.95 1.69 -0.95
N ALA A 112 -11.28 1.93 0.33
CA ALA A 112 -10.34 1.91 1.46
C ALA A 112 -9.72 0.51 1.73
N VAL A 113 -10.17 -0.51 1.00
CA VAL A 113 -9.73 -1.89 1.12
C VAL A 113 -9.38 -2.38 -0.29
N PRO A 114 -8.10 -2.61 -0.63
CA PRO A 114 -7.77 -3.36 -1.83
C PRO A 114 -8.27 -4.78 -1.59
N TRP A 115 -9.40 -5.13 -2.21
CA TRP A 115 -9.86 -6.51 -2.18
C TRP A 115 -8.75 -7.38 -2.76
N LEU A 116 -8.53 -8.55 -2.16
CA LEU A 116 -7.47 -9.54 -2.42
C LEU A 116 -7.35 -10.02 -3.89
N ALA A 117 -8.04 -9.39 -4.82
CA ALA A 117 -7.96 -9.64 -6.24
C ALA A 117 -6.63 -9.08 -6.76
N TYR A 118 -5.85 -9.97 -7.37
CA TYR A 118 -4.68 -9.63 -8.16
C TYR A 118 -4.96 -10.05 -9.58
N ASP A 119 -4.64 -9.18 -10.52
CA ASP A 119 -4.62 -9.50 -11.93
C ASP A 119 -3.19 -9.88 -12.31
N SER A 120 -3.04 -11.06 -12.90
CA SER A 120 -1.78 -11.49 -13.51
C SER A 120 -1.98 -11.46 -15.01
N ARG A 121 -1.28 -10.54 -15.68
CA ARG A 121 -1.41 -10.34 -17.12
C ARG A 121 -0.06 -10.31 -17.79
N ARG A 122 -0.05 -10.78 -19.03
CA ARG A 122 1.08 -10.65 -19.95
C ARG A 122 0.58 -9.93 -21.20
N ILE A 123 1.14 -8.76 -21.47
CA ILE A 123 0.76 -7.90 -22.58
C ILE A 123 1.93 -7.84 -23.56
N PRO A 124 1.79 -8.41 -24.76
CA PRO A 124 2.74 -8.24 -25.85
C PRO A 124 2.91 -6.76 -26.23
N TYR A 125 4.14 -6.33 -26.56
CA TYR A 125 4.40 -4.93 -26.88
C TYR A 125 3.68 -4.44 -28.15
N ASP A 126 3.44 -5.34 -29.10
CA ASP A 126 2.69 -5.08 -30.32
C ASP A 126 1.19 -4.85 -30.08
N GLU A 127 0.65 -5.23 -28.91
CA GLU A 127 -0.73 -4.97 -28.54
C GLU A 127 -0.91 -3.63 -27.79
N ILE A 128 0.19 -2.98 -27.40
CA ILE A 128 0.16 -1.69 -26.71
C ILE A 128 -0.04 -0.58 -27.74
N GLU A 129 -1.01 0.28 -27.49
CA GLU A 129 -1.28 1.47 -28.30
C GLU A 129 -0.59 2.71 -27.73
N ALA A 130 -0.75 2.93 -26.42
CA ALA A 130 -0.17 4.07 -25.72
C ALA A 130 -0.09 3.79 -24.21
N ILE A 131 0.70 4.60 -23.51
CA ILE A 131 0.72 4.61 -22.04
C ILE A 131 0.14 5.92 -21.54
N GLU A 132 -0.87 5.85 -20.68
CA GLU A 132 -1.51 7.02 -20.08
C GLU A 132 -0.95 7.25 -18.68
N THR A 133 -0.47 8.47 -18.43
CA THR A 133 -0.16 8.95 -17.08
C THR A 133 -1.17 10.01 -16.67
N ARG A 134 -1.68 9.91 -15.45
CA ARG A 134 -2.72 10.81 -14.94
C ARG A 134 -2.57 11.01 -13.44
N CYS A 135 -2.65 12.24 -12.96
CA CYS A 135 -2.62 12.52 -11.53
C CYS A 135 -4.04 12.62 -10.96
N GLU A 136 -4.39 11.71 -10.05
CA GLU A 136 -5.71 11.56 -9.44
C GLU A 136 -5.63 11.82 -7.92
N ILE A 137 -6.69 12.39 -7.33
CA ILE A 137 -6.81 12.50 -5.87
C ILE A 137 -7.34 11.17 -5.34
N TYR A 138 -6.64 10.59 -4.38
CA TYR A 138 -7.03 9.37 -3.69
C TYR A 138 -7.29 9.62 -2.20
N GLY A 139 -8.12 8.81 -1.54
CA GLY A 139 -8.32 8.87 -0.08
C GLY A 139 -9.61 9.54 0.42
N GLY A 140 -10.51 9.96 -0.47
CA GLY A 140 -11.80 10.54 -0.09
C GLY A 140 -11.69 11.80 0.79
N SER A 141 -12.71 12.07 1.62
CA SER A 141 -12.76 13.26 2.48
C SER A 141 -11.83 13.22 3.70
N MET A 142 -11.31 12.04 4.08
CA MET A 142 -10.58 11.88 5.34
C MET A 142 -9.06 12.01 5.21
N ALA A 143 -8.47 11.59 4.08
CA ALA A 143 -7.03 11.68 3.90
C ALA A 143 -6.68 11.81 2.40
N PRO A 144 -7.08 12.91 1.74
CA PRO A 144 -6.81 13.12 0.33
C PRO A 144 -5.29 13.17 0.08
N MET A 145 -4.82 12.52 -0.97
CA MET A 145 -3.43 12.54 -1.43
C MET A 145 -3.39 12.54 -2.97
N MET A 146 -2.38 13.20 -3.54
CA MET A 146 -2.16 13.16 -4.99
C MET A 146 -1.43 11.87 -5.35
N MET A 147 -2.02 11.09 -6.25
CA MET A 147 -1.40 9.88 -6.78
C MET A 147 -1.29 9.98 -8.29
N GLN A 148 -0.10 9.70 -8.82
CA GLN A 148 0.10 9.49 -10.24
C GLN A 148 -0.32 8.05 -10.58
N THR A 149 -1.43 7.93 -11.30
CA THR A 149 -1.91 6.66 -11.86
C THR A 149 -1.30 6.45 -13.24
N VAL A 150 -0.75 5.24 -13.46
CA VAL A 150 -0.24 4.81 -14.76
C VAL A 150 -1.15 3.73 -15.33
N ARG A 151 -1.53 3.85 -16.60
CA ARG A 151 -2.36 2.86 -17.32
C ARG A 151 -1.76 2.52 -18.68
N ILE A 152 -1.85 1.26 -19.08
CA ILE A 152 -1.57 0.79 -20.43
C ILE A 152 -2.88 0.83 -21.22
N ILE A 153 -2.87 1.46 -22.39
CA ILE A 153 -3.95 1.39 -23.36
C ILE A 153 -3.55 0.36 -24.41
N THR A 154 -4.34 -0.69 -24.52
CA THR A 154 -4.16 -1.70 -25.58
C THR A 154 -4.87 -1.27 -26.85
N LYS A 155 -4.43 -1.80 -28.01
CA LYS A 155 -5.07 -1.59 -29.31
C LYS A 155 -6.52 -2.10 -29.37
N SER A 156 -6.91 -2.98 -28.45
CA SER A 156 -8.30 -3.42 -28.28
C SER A 156 -9.18 -2.38 -27.56
N GLY A 157 -8.59 -1.27 -27.11
CA GLY A 157 -9.25 -0.20 -26.35
C GLY A 157 -9.35 -0.48 -24.85
N GLU A 158 -8.72 -1.55 -24.34
CA GLU A 158 -8.71 -1.87 -22.92
C GLU A 158 -7.73 -0.94 -22.17
N ARG A 159 -8.14 -0.47 -20.99
CA ARG A 159 -7.30 0.37 -20.11
C ARG A 159 -6.91 -0.43 -18.89
N ILE A 160 -5.65 -0.86 -18.85
CA ILE A 160 -5.13 -1.73 -17.79
C ILE A 160 -4.28 -0.88 -16.84
N GLN A 161 -4.68 -0.83 -15.57
CA GLN A 161 -3.98 -0.04 -14.56
C GLN A 161 -2.71 -0.75 -14.10
N LEU A 162 -1.55 -0.11 -14.27
CA LEU A 162 -0.27 -0.60 -13.75
C LEU A 162 -0.08 -0.28 -12.27
N GLY A 163 -0.58 0.87 -11.81
CA GLY A 163 -0.41 1.21 -10.41
C GLY A 163 -0.61 2.68 -10.14
N ARG A 164 -0.35 3.03 -8.89
CA ARG A 164 -0.40 4.40 -8.38
C ARG A 164 0.84 4.65 -7.55
N THR A 165 1.58 5.71 -7.84
CA THR A 165 2.62 6.23 -6.94
C THR A 165 2.21 7.60 -6.42
N ASN A 166 2.84 8.05 -5.32
CA ASN A 166 2.71 9.43 -4.90
C ASN A 166 3.54 10.29 -5.86
N GLU A 167 3.00 11.40 -6.34
CA GLU A 167 3.68 12.32 -7.27
C GLU A 167 5.03 12.82 -6.73
N LYS A 168 5.17 12.91 -5.40
CA LYS A 168 6.39 13.38 -4.73
C LYS A 168 7.30 12.28 -4.19
N ASP A 169 6.80 11.06 -4.11
CA ASP A 169 7.49 9.93 -3.47
C ASP A 169 7.11 8.65 -4.21
N ASP A 170 7.84 8.39 -5.30
CA ASP A 170 7.72 7.13 -6.01
C ASP A 170 8.17 6.00 -5.09
N ASP A 171 7.39 4.91 -4.99
CA ASP A 171 7.86 3.71 -4.29
C ASP A 171 9.14 3.26 -5.01
N PRO A 172 10.31 3.27 -4.35
CA PRO A 172 11.57 2.92 -5.00
C PRO A 172 11.58 1.48 -5.52
N LYS A 173 10.64 0.63 -5.08
CA LYS A 173 10.48 -0.77 -5.53
C LYS A 173 9.56 -0.90 -6.74
N PHE A 174 8.52 -0.09 -6.80
CA PHE A 174 7.60 -0.01 -7.93
C PHE A 174 7.53 1.43 -8.44
N PRO A 175 8.59 1.94 -9.07
CA PRO A 175 8.58 3.26 -9.67
C PRO A 175 7.74 3.18 -10.96
N PHE A 176 6.41 3.17 -10.81
CA PHE A 176 5.48 3.04 -11.93
C PHE A 176 5.76 4.04 -13.07
N PRO A 177 6.18 5.29 -12.83
CA PRO A 177 6.58 6.21 -13.90
C PRO A 177 7.83 5.77 -14.66
N VAL A 178 8.80 5.14 -14.00
CA VAL A 178 10.01 4.59 -14.64
C VAL A 178 9.67 3.33 -15.43
N ILE A 179 8.88 2.43 -14.83
CA ILE A 179 8.36 1.22 -15.48
C ILE A 179 7.58 1.59 -16.74
N ALA A 180 6.70 2.60 -16.66
CA ALA A 180 5.94 3.15 -17.78
C ALA A 180 6.87 3.59 -18.92
N ARG A 181 7.91 4.38 -18.62
CA ARG A 181 8.88 4.83 -19.63
C ARG A 181 9.61 3.68 -20.31
N GLN A 182 10.00 2.66 -19.55
CA GLN A 182 10.66 1.48 -20.11
C GLN A 182 9.73 0.68 -21.02
N VAL A 183 8.48 0.48 -20.62
CA VAL A 183 7.46 -0.19 -21.45
C VAL A 183 7.17 0.62 -22.72
N ALA A 184 7.01 1.94 -22.62
CA ALA A 184 6.78 2.82 -23.77
C ALA A 184 7.93 2.76 -24.77
N THR A 185 9.16 2.83 -24.27
CA THR A 185 10.38 2.77 -25.09
C THR A 185 10.48 1.43 -25.81
N ARG A 186 10.19 0.30 -25.14
CA ARG A 186 10.23 -1.03 -25.76
C ARG A 186 9.11 -1.28 -26.75
N ALA A 187 7.92 -0.77 -26.49
CA ALA A 187 6.78 -0.86 -27.40
C ALA A 187 6.85 0.14 -28.56
N GLY A 188 7.73 1.14 -28.48
CA GLY A 188 7.81 2.22 -29.47
C GLY A 188 6.56 3.10 -29.49
N VAL A 189 5.91 3.26 -28.33
CA VAL A 189 4.66 4.03 -28.18
C VAL A 189 4.87 5.30 -27.37
N ASP A 190 4.01 6.28 -27.59
CA ASP A 190 4.04 7.53 -26.84
C ASP A 190 3.42 7.40 -25.44
N ILE A 191 3.92 8.23 -24.53
CA ILE A 191 3.32 8.44 -23.20
C ILE A 191 2.39 9.64 -23.30
N ILE A 192 1.10 9.39 -23.16
CA ILE A 192 0.07 10.42 -23.14
C ILE A 192 -0.13 10.90 -21.70
N ASP A 193 0.39 12.08 -21.40
CA ASP A 193 0.08 12.75 -20.14
C ASP A 193 -1.28 13.44 -20.23
N ARG A 194 -2.25 12.94 -19.43
CA ARG A 194 -3.59 13.51 -19.33
C ARG A 194 -3.69 14.62 -18.29
N GLY A 195 -2.59 14.96 -17.61
CA GLY A 195 -2.53 16.01 -16.60
C GLY A 195 -3.31 15.70 -15.32
N ASN A 196 -3.56 16.75 -14.53
CA ASN A 196 -4.12 16.65 -13.18
C ASN A 196 -5.66 16.70 -13.17
N ILE A 197 -6.32 15.71 -12.55
CA ILE A 197 -7.77 15.70 -12.29
C ILE A 197 -8.16 16.63 -11.12
N MET A 198 -7.37 17.65 -10.79
CA MET A 198 -7.94 18.74 -10.00
C MET A 198 -9.06 19.43 -10.78
N GLN A 199 -8.90 19.52 -12.10
CA GLN A 199 -9.85 20.20 -12.98
C GLN A 199 -11.23 19.54 -13.03
N GLU A 200 -11.35 18.21 -13.00
CA GLU A 200 -12.67 17.56 -13.06
C GLU A 200 -13.32 17.44 -11.68
N PHE A 201 -12.56 17.22 -10.61
CA PHE A 201 -13.12 17.14 -9.25
C PHE A 201 -13.62 18.50 -8.76
N HIS A 202 -12.85 19.58 -8.96
CA HIS A 202 -13.32 20.94 -8.67
C HIS A 202 -14.53 21.34 -9.54
N ARG A 203 -14.53 20.99 -10.83
CA ARG A 203 -15.67 21.25 -11.74
C ARG A 203 -16.94 20.53 -11.29
N ARG A 204 -16.82 19.31 -10.74
CA ARG A 204 -17.96 18.49 -10.31
C ARG A 204 -18.43 18.79 -8.88
N MET A 205 -17.53 19.18 -7.98
CA MET A 205 -17.87 19.45 -6.57
C MET A 205 -18.26 20.91 -6.31
N PHE A 206 -17.72 21.88 -7.06
CA PHE A 206 -17.96 23.31 -6.83
C PHE A 206 -18.72 24.03 -7.94
N GLY A 207 -19.06 23.39 -9.06
CA GLY A 207 -19.92 23.97 -10.11
C GLY A 207 -19.36 25.24 -10.77
N LEU A 208 -18.06 25.50 -10.67
CA LEU A 208 -17.44 26.72 -11.17
C LEU A 208 -17.09 26.57 -12.66
N ALA A 209 -17.79 27.34 -13.50
CA ALA A 209 -17.40 27.60 -14.87
C ALA A 209 -16.32 28.69 -14.90
N ASN A 210 -15.23 28.42 -15.61
CA ASN A 210 -14.12 29.32 -15.97
C ASN A 210 -13.16 29.75 -14.83
N ARG A 211 -11.98 29.12 -14.79
CA ARG A 211 -10.70 29.78 -15.11
C ARG A 211 -9.61 28.71 -15.23
N ALA A 212 -9.01 28.62 -16.40
CA ALA A 212 -7.87 27.77 -16.66
C ALA A 212 -6.61 28.45 -16.12
N GLU A 213 -6.12 28.01 -14.96
CA GLU A 213 -4.72 28.19 -14.59
C GLU A 213 -4.22 26.84 -14.07
N ALA A 214 -3.03 26.46 -14.52
CA ALA A 214 -2.37 25.20 -14.18
C ALA A 214 -2.40 25.04 -12.65
N GLY A 215 -2.80 23.85 -12.18
CA GLY A 215 -2.94 23.57 -10.75
C GLY A 215 -1.66 23.97 -10.01
N ASP A 216 -1.80 24.99 -9.18
CA ASP A 216 -0.68 25.61 -8.50
C ASP A 216 -0.06 24.57 -7.54
N THR A 217 1.21 24.22 -7.77
CA THR A 217 2.08 23.42 -6.88
C THR A 217 1.88 23.66 -5.37
N PRO A 218 1.57 24.88 -4.85
CA PRO A 218 1.32 25.06 -3.42
C PRO A 218 0.07 24.35 -2.83
N GLU A 219 -0.93 23.96 -3.62
CA GLU A 219 -2.09 23.20 -3.11
C GLU A 219 -1.78 21.72 -2.90
N ILE A 220 -0.96 21.14 -3.78
CA ILE A 220 -0.49 19.75 -3.71
C ILE A 220 0.32 19.54 -2.43
N ASP A 221 1.16 20.51 -2.07
CA ASP A 221 1.97 20.50 -0.85
C ASP A 221 1.15 20.54 0.42
N LYS A 222 0.04 21.29 0.41
CA LYS A 222 -0.88 21.37 1.55
C LYS A 222 -1.58 20.04 1.78
N LEU A 223 -2.01 19.37 0.70
CA LEU A 223 -2.70 18.09 0.77
C LEU A 223 -1.79 16.99 1.35
N ASN A 224 -0.57 16.87 0.85
CA ASN A 224 0.40 15.90 1.35
C ASN A 224 0.82 16.20 2.81
N LYS A 225 0.94 17.47 3.20
CA LYS A 225 1.18 17.86 4.60
C LYS A 225 0.03 17.46 5.53
N GLN A 226 -1.23 17.58 5.07
CA GLN A 226 -2.39 17.15 5.85
C GLN A 226 -2.41 15.64 6.06
N HIS A 227 -2.13 14.87 5.01
CA HIS A 227 -2.03 13.40 5.10
C HIS A 227 -0.94 12.95 6.07
N ASN A 228 0.28 13.51 5.94
CA ASN A 228 1.39 13.19 6.85
C ASN A 228 1.08 13.58 8.31
N LYS A 229 0.42 14.72 8.53
CA LYS A 229 -0.01 15.14 9.87
C LYS A 229 -1.04 14.16 10.45
N PHE A 230 -1.99 13.70 9.65
CA PHE A 230 -2.99 12.72 10.06
C PHE A 230 -2.33 11.38 10.46
N LEU A 231 -1.47 10.83 9.61
CA LEU A 231 -0.72 9.59 9.91
C LEU A 231 0.14 9.73 11.16
N THR A 232 0.82 10.85 11.32
CA THR A 232 1.66 11.11 12.50
C THR A 232 0.81 11.13 13.78
N ILE A 233 -0.35 11.80 13.76
CA ILE A 233 -1.27 11.82 14.91
C ILE A 233 -1.77 10.41 15.22
N LEU A 234 -2.18 9.65 14.19
CA LEU A 234 -2.67 8.28 14.37
C LEU A 234 -1.61 7.37 15.01
N ILE A 235 -0.37 7.39 14.50
CA ILE A 235 0.75 6.62 15.05
C ILE A 235 1.06 7.08 16.48
N THR A 236 1.07 8.39 16.74
CA THR A 236 1.35 8.94 18.08
C THR A 236 0.30 8.49 19.09
N VAL A 237 -0.99 8.51 18.73
CA VAL A 237 -2.08 8.02 19.58
C VAL A 237 -1.92 6.53 19.85
N LEU A 238 -1.60 5.74 18.82
CA LEU A 238 -1.37 4.30 18.99
C LEU A 238 -0.22 4.00 19.95
N VAL A 239 0.92 4.68 19.78
CA VAL A 239 2.10 4.53 20.66
C VAL A 239 1.79 4.99 22.08
N ALA A 240 1.04 6.09 22.26
CA ALA A 240 0.63 6.57 23.57
C ALA A 240 -0.29 5.57 24.27
N LEU A 241 -1.25 4.98 23.57
CA LEU A 241 -2.13 3.94 24.12
C LEU A 241 -1.35 2.69 24.52
N LEU A 242 -0.37 2.28 23.71
CA LEU A 242 0.49 1.13 24.01
C LEU A 242 1.38 1.41 25.23
N ALA A 243 1.98 2.60 25.31
CA ALA A 243 2.77 3.02 26.47
C ALA A 243 1.92 3.08 27.74
N LEU A 244 0.72 3.67 27.68
CA LEU A 244 -0.21 3.73 28.81
C LEU A 244 -0.65 2.32 29.25
N GLY A 245 -0.89 1.41 28.31
CA GLY A 245 -1.19 0.01 28.63
C GLY A 245 -0.04 -0.67 29.39
N ILE A 246 1.20 -0.53 28.90
CA ILE A 246 2.40 -1.07 29.56
C ILE A 246 2.61 -0.44 30.93
N LEU A 247 2.49 0.89 31.06
CA LEU A 247 2.62 1.60 32.33
C LEU A 247 1.56 1.16 33.34
N ASN A 248 0.32 0.96 32.89
CA ASN A 248 -0.75 0.47 33.75
C ASN A 248 -0.50 -0.97 34.22
N ASP A 249 0.04 -1.84 33.36
CA ASP A 249 0.44 -3.20 33.74
C ASP A 249 1.61 -3.17 34.74
N ILE A 250 2.61 -2.32 34.54
CA ILE A 250 3.76 -2.20 35.46
C ILE A 250 3.32 -1.68 36.84
N VAL A 251 2.44 -0.69 36.88
CA VAL A 251 1.92 -0.11 38.13
C VAL A 251 0.90 -1.05 38.80
N GLY A 252 0.20 -1.87 38.03
CA GLY A 252 -0.73 -2.89 38.51
C GLY A 252 -0.07 -4.18 39.03
N ILE A 253 1.25 -4.35 38.85
CA ILE A 253 2.02 -5.41 39.52
C ILE A 253 2.16 -5.03 40.99
N ASP A 254 1.18 -5.47 41.78
CA ASP A 254 1.22 -5.37 43.24
C ASP A 254 2.43 -6.18 43.74
N PRO A 255 3.43 -5.55 44.40
CA PRO A 255 4.63 -6.23 44.88
C PRO A 255 4.33 -7.30 45.95
N ASP A 256 3.11 -7.30 46.49
CA ASP A 256 2.64 -8.17 47.57
C ASP A 256 2.12 -9.55 47.09
N SER A 257 1.99 -9.73 45.77
CA SER A 257 1.55 -10.99 45.16
C SER A 257 2.57 -12.12 45.28
N GLY A 258 3.85 -11.80 45.50
CA GLY A 258 4.92 -12.76 45.74
C GLY A 258 4.94 -13.36 47.15
N GLU A 259 4.38 -12.68 48.16
CA GLU A 259 4.41 -13.16 49.55
C GLU A 259 3.24 -14.08 49.90
N ARG A 260 2.06 -13.90 49.28
CA ARG A 260 0.92 -14.81 49.50
C ARG A 260 1.12 -16.20 48.91
N GLY A 261 1.86 -16.33 47.80
CA GLY A 261 2.23 -17.63 47.22
C GLY A 261 3.20 -18.43 48.09
N ARG A 262 3.99 -17.75 48.94
CA ARG A 262 5.00 -18.38 49.80
C ARG A 262 4.41 -18.80 51.16
N ASN A 263 3.42 -18.08 51.68
CA ASN A 263 2.73 -18.43 52.93
C ASN A 263 1.63 -19.49 52.77
N GLY A 264 1.06 -19.66 51.57
CA GLY A 264 0.09 -20.74 51.29
C GLY A 264 0.67 -22.16 51.30
N PHE A 265 1.99 -22.31 51.09
CA PHE A 265 2.63 -23.63 51.04
C PHE A 265 3.09 -24.14 52.43
N VAL A 266 3.19 -23.26 53.42
CA VAL A 266 3.65 -23.61 54.78
C VAL A 266 2.50 -24.06 55.69
N GLN A 267 1.25 -23.66 55.38
CA GLN A 267 0.09 -23.96 56.25
C GLN A 267 -0.62 -25.30 55.95
N GLY A 268 -0.11 -26.12 55.01
CA GLY A 268 -0.73 -27.38 54.60
C GLY A 268 -0.18 -28.66 55.24
N LYS A 269 0.76 -28.59 56.21
CA LYS A 269 1.49 -29.77 56.72
C LYS A 269 1.31 -30.14 58.19
N THR A 270 0.42 -29.49 58.95
CA THR A 270 0.28 -29.79 60.39
C THR A 270 -1.17 -29.90 60.84
N THR A 271 -1.90 -30.90 60.35
CA THR A 271 -3.03 -31.49 61.11
C THR A 271 -3.29 -32.92 60.65
N GLY A 272 -2.69 -33.88 61.34
CA GLY A 272 -2.88 -35.31 61.10
C GLY A 272 -2.06 -36.13 62.08
N GLY A 273 -2.52 -36.25 63.32
CA GLY A 273 -1.88 -37.10 64.31
C GLY A 273 -2.29 -36.81 65.75
N GLN A 274 -3.49 -37.28 66.13
CA GLN A 274 -3.81 -38.10 67.31
C GLN A 274 -5.30 -38.03 67.60
#